data_AF-A0A0G0HWG6-F1
#
_entry.id   AF-A0A0G0HWG6-F1
#
_cell.length_a   1.000
_cell.length_b   1.000
_cell.length_c   1.000
_cell.angle_alpha   90.00
_cell.angle_beta   90.00
_cell.angle_gamma   90.00
#
_symmetry.space_group_name_H-M   'P 1'
#
loop_
_entity.id
_entity.type
_entity.pdbx_description
1 polymer ?
#
loop_
_entity_poly.entity_id
_entity_poly.type
_entity_poly.pdbx_seq_one_letter_code
_entity_poly.pdbx_strand_id
1 'polypeptide(L)'
;MKKSILLVAIAFIAFSSVAVFAETNGSSNGGSSVTTTGQQGANSQKCTDVTGKVTLVTERYSQNKNKYMNAFQNMYENMNSLMLKLKSDGYDTTKLETDLSQFNNMIQNASRYYNAFEYGLDNSKKGVCGNSDADSGQEFTRAREQLSLCKNEMLNLRTFAEETLKLDLLALKDQVSE
;
A
#
# COMPACT_ATOMS: atom_id res chain seq x y z
N MET A 1 26.97 -1.72 -31.23
CA MET A 1 25.68 -1.01 -31.01
C MET A 1 24.96 -1.39 -29.71
N LYS A 2 25.56 -2.15 -28.77
CA LYS A 2 24.87 -2.69 -27.58
C LYS A 2 24.80 -1.75 -26.35
N LYS A 3 25.61 -0.68 -26.28
CA LYS A 3 25.76 0.15 -25.06
C LYS A 3 24.63 1.17 -24.83
N SER A 4 23.92 1.61 -25.87
CA SER A 4 22.93 2.71 -25.74
C SER A 4 21.59 2.31 -25.14
N ILE A 5 21.24 1.02 -25.09
CA ILE A 5 19.92 0.57 -24.60
C ILE A 5 19.87 0.56 -23.06
N LEU A 6 21.00 0.32 -22.40
CA LEU A 6 21.06 0.11 -20.95
C LEU A 6 20.95 1.40 -20.13
N LEU A 7 21.32 2.55 -20.71
CA LEU A 7 21.26 3.86 -20.03
C LEU A 7 19.83 4.40 -19.84
N VAL A 8 18.86 3.96 -20.64
CA VAL A 8 17.48 4.49 -20.59
C VAL A 8 16.68 3.89 -19.42
N ALA A 9 17.02 2.68 -18.95
CA ALA A 9 16.25 1.98 -17.92
C ALA A 9 16.42 2.56 -16.50
N ILE A 10 17.58 3.15 -16.18
CA ILE A 10 17.90 3.60 -14.81
C ILE A 10 17.17 4.91 -14.46
N ALA A 11 16.75 5.69 -15.46
CA ALA A 11 16.09 6.98 -15.26
C ALA A 11 14.65 6.87 -14.71
N PHE A 12 14.03 5.69 -14.73
CA PHE A 12 12.63 5.50 -14.30
C PHE A 12 12.46 5.22 -12.79
N ILE A 13 13.54 5.01 -12.04
CA ILE A 13 13.48 4.79 -10.57
C ILE A 13 13.72 6.12 -9.83
N ALA A 14 12.97 7.15 -10.19
CA ALA A 14 12.96 8.43 -9.48
C ALA A 14 11.57 8.65 -8.89
N PHE A 15 11.25 7.92 -7.82
CA PHE A 15 10.05 8.21 -7.04
C PHE A 15 10.31 9.44 -6.18
N SER A 16 9.57 10.50 -6.49
CA SER A 16 9.52 11.76 -5.78
C SER A 16 9.23 11.50 -4.31
N SER A 17 10.15 11.93 -3.45
CA SER A 17 10.00 12.00 -2.00
C SER A 17 8.73 12.79 -1.68
N VAL A 18 7.69 12.14 -1.14
CA VAL A 18 6.57 12.85 -0.54
C VAL A 18 6.61 12.65 0.96
N ALA A 19 6.54 13.78 1.66
CA ALA A 19 6.76 13.96 3.07
C ALA A 19 5.96 13.01 3.96
N VAL A 20 6.63 12.60 5.04
CA VAL A 20 6.05 12.02 6.26
C VAL A 20 4.90 12.92 6.74
N PHE A 21 3.67 12.38 6.78
CA PHE A 21 2.55 13.06 7.40
C PHE A 21 2.73 13.03 8.93
N ALA A 22 3.13 14.16 9.49
CA ALA A 22 3.13 14.42 10.92
C ALA A 22 1.69 14.46 11.46
N GLU A 23 1.44 13.74 12.55
CA GLU A 23 0.20 13.82 13.32
C GLU A 23 0.11 15.18 14.03
N THR A 24 -0.92 15.96 13.71
CA THR A 24 -1.32 17.14 14.49
C THR A 24 -2.21 16.71 15.66
N ASN A 25 -1.72 16.98 16.87
CA ASN A 25 -2.41 16.82 18.16
C ASN A 25 -3.76 17.54 18.22
N GLY A 26 -4.73 16.91 18.90
CA GLY A 26 -6.04 17.48 19.21
C GLY A 26 -6.51 17.10 20.62
N SER A 27 -6.28 18.04 21.53
CA SER A 27 -6.70 18.16 22.95
C SER A 27 -8.06 17.55 23.33
N SER A 28 -8.10 16.79 24.43
CA SER A 28 -9.34 16.34 25.10
C SER A 28 -9.58 17.11 26.39
N ASN A 29 -10.72 17.80 26.51
CA ASN A 29 -11.22 18.28 27.79
C ASN A 29 -12.75 18.40 27.78
N GLY A 30 -13.39 18.07 28.91
CA GLY A 30 -14.79 18.43 29.21
C GLY A 30 -15.73 17.24 29.41
N GLY A 31 -16.20 17.07 30.66
CA GLY A 31 -17.10 16.01 31.08
C GLY A 31 -18.58 16.38 31.16
N SER A 32 -19.28 15.56 31.95
CA SER A 32 -20.67 15.63 32.48
C SER A 32 -21.80 14.94 31.73
N SER A 33 -22.32 13.90 32.42
CA SER A 33 -23.72 13.60 32.74
C SER A 33 -24.77 13.64 31.62
N VAL A 34 -25.32 12.47 31.24
CA VAL A 34 -26.68 12.39 30.70
C VAL A 34 -27.42 11.12 31.14
N THR A 35 -28.59 11.36 31.71
CA THR A 35 -29.70 10.48 32.09
C THR A 35 -30.27 9.70 30.90
N THR A 36 -30.60 8.44 31.18
CA THR A 36 -31.26 7.45 30.32
C THR A 36 -32.64 7.92 29.84
N THR A 37 -32.81 8.13 28.52
CA THR A 37 -34.04 7.90 27.72
C THR A 37 -33.82 8.38 26.27
N GLY A 38 -33.71 7.46 25.29
CA GLY A 38 -33.64 7.84 23.87
C GLY A 38 -32.94 6.84 22.93
N GLN A 39 -33.25 5.54 23.02
CA GLN A 39 -32.48 4.48 22.35
C GLN A 39 -32.80 4.27 20.86
N GLN A 40 -33.62 5.13 20.23
CA GLN A 40 -34.00 5.00 18.81
C GLN A 40 -33.46 6.13 17.90
N GLY A 41 -33.05 7.28 18.46
CA GLY A 41 -32.45 8.39 17.71
C GLY A 41 -30.91 8.43 17.73
N ALA A 42 -30.30 8.02 18.84
CA ALA A 42 -28.83 8.07 19.01
C ALA A 42 -28.08 7.06 18.13
N ASN A 43 -28.66 5.89 17.86
CA ASN A 43 -28.07 4.89 16.96
C ASN A 43 -28.10 5.34 15.50
N SER A 44 -29.11 6.12 15.08
CA SER A 44 -29.22 6.64 13.71
C SER A 44 -28.18 7.73 13.42
N GLN A 45 -27.99 8.68 14.35
CA GLN A 45 -26.97 9.72 14.17
C GLN A 45 -25.56 9.15 14.24
N LYS A 46 -25.27 8.28 15.22
CA LYS A 46 -23.97 7.62 15.35
C LYS A 46 -23.62 6.78 14.12
N CYS A 47 -24.59 6.04 13.57
CA CYS A 47 -24.40 5.30 12.32
C CYS A 47 -24.11 6.23 11.14
N THR A 48 -24.83 7.34 11.02
CA THR A 48 -24.60 8.35 9.97
C THR A 48 -23.20 8.94 10.05
N ASP A 49 -22.77 9.35 11.25
CA ASP A 49 -21.45 9.94 11.48
C ASP A 49 -20.31 8.96 11.18
N VAL A 50 -20.44 7.70 11.63
CA VAL A 50 -19.44 6.67 11.36
C VAL A 50 -19.40 6.31 9.88
N THR A 51 -20.55 6.21 9.22
CA THR A 51 -20.62 5.95 7.77
C THR A 51 -19.92 7.05 6.97
N GLY A 52 -20.17 8.33 7.31
CA GLY A 52 -19.49 9.45 6.67
C GLY A 52 -17.97 9.42 6.88
N LYS A 53 -17.52 9.17 8.11
CA LYS A 53 -16.09 9.06 8.44
C LYS A 53 -15.41 7.90 7.72
N VAL A 54 -16.02 6.72 7.74
CA VAL A 54 -15.48 5.53 7.06
C VAL A 54 -15.35 5.80 5.57
N THR A 55 -16.38 6.35 4.93
CA THR A 55 -16.37 6.68 3.49
C THR A 55 -15.24 7.64 3.15
N LEU A 56 -15.11 8.75 3.89
CA LEU A 56 -14.05 9.73 3.68
C LEU A 56 -12.65 9.12 3.84
N VAL A 57 -12.47 8.27 4.84
CA VAL A 57 -11.20 7.58 5.10
C VAL A 57 -10.90 6.61 3.96
N THR A 58 -11.83 5.72 3.58
CA THR A 58 -11.62 4.74 2.52
C THR A 58 -11.35 5.41 1.17
N GLU A 59 -12.05 6.49 0.83
CA GLU A 59 -11.81 7.23 -0.42
C GLU A 59 -10.41 7.83 -0.47
N ARG A 60 -9.98 8.51 0.60
CA ARG A 60 -8.64 9.11 0.70
C ARG A 60 -7.55 8.05 0.56
N TYR A 61 -7.72 6.92 1.22
CA TYR A 61 -6.75 5.82 1.19
C TYR A 61 -6.77 5.09 -0.16
N SER A 62 -7.92 4.97 -0.82
CA SER A 62 -8.07 4.31 -2.12
C SER A 62 -7.38 5.10 -3.23
N GLN A 63 -7.56 6.42 -3.26
CA GLN A 63 -6.87 7.29 -4.22
C GLN A 63 -5.34 7.18 -4.09
N ASN A 64 -4.85 7.22 -2.86
CA ASN A 64 -3.41 7.09 -2.59
C ASN A 64 -2.91 5.69 -2.93
N LYS A 65 -3.63 4.62 -2.53
CA LYS A 65 -3.29 3.24 -2.90
C LYS A 65 -3.15 3.12 -4.40
N ASN A 66 -4.16 3.51 -5.17
CA ASN A 66 -4.16 3.32 -6.62
C ASN A 66 -2.96 4.00 -7.26
N LYS A 67 -2.62 5.23 -6.81
CA LYS A 67 -1.43 5.94 -7.28
C LYS A 67 -0.15 5.13 -7.05
N TYR A 68 0.10 4.66 -5.82
CA TYR A 68 1.35 3.96 -5.50
C TYR A 68 1.40 2.53 -6.03
N MET A 69 0.29 1.78 -5.94
CA MET A 69 0.22 0.41 -6.44
C MET A 69 0.37 0.35 -7.96
N ASN A 70 -0.23 1.28 -8.69
CA ASN A 70 -0.01 1.38 -10.14
C ASN A 70 1.46 1.68 -10.46
N ALA A 71 2.10 2.52 -9.66
CA ALA A 71 3.52 2.82 -9.80
C ALA A 71 4.41 1.57 -9.61
N PHE A 72 4.17 0.77 -8.56
CA PHE A 72 4.90 -0.47 -8.35
C PHE A 72 4.60 -1.53 -9.42
N GLN A 73 3.35 -1.63 -9.85
CA GLN A 73 2.95 -2.54 -10.94
C GLN A 73 3.64 -2.17 -12.26
N ASN A 74 3.63 -0.89 -12.62
CA ASN A 74 4.33 -0.40 -13.81
C ASN A 74 5.84 -0.65 -13.73
N MET A 75 6.43 -0.50 -12.53
CA MET A 75 7.84 -0.83 -12.32
C MET A 75 8.11 -2.32 -12.57
N TYR A 76 7.30 -3.21 -11.99
CA TYR A 76 7.41 -4.65 -12.22
C TYR A 76 7.32 -5.00 -13.70
N GLU A 77 6.32 -4.46 -14.41
CA GLU A 77 6.10 -4.73 -15.84
C GLU A 77 7.27 -4.25 -16.70
N ASN A 78 7.76 -3.04 -16.46
CA ASN A 78 8.91 -2.48 -17.17
C ASN A 78 10.18 -3.30 -16.93
N MET A 79 10.43 -3.68 -15.67
CA MET A 79 11.61 -4.47 -15.31
C MET A 79 11.52 -5.90 -15.85
N ASN A 80 10.34 -6.51 -15.81
CA ASN A 80 10.12 -7.82 -16.39
C ASN A 80 10.33 -7.80 -17.91
N SER A 81 9.82 -6.78 -18.61
CA SER A 81 10.07 -6.62 -20.05
C SER A 81 11.56 -6.43 -20.36
N LEU A 82 12.28 -5.67 -19.54
CA LEU A 82 13.73 -5.48 -19.70
C LEU A 82 14.49 -6.78 -19.44
N MET A 83 14.14 -7.50 -18.37
CA MET A 83 14.72 -8.80 -18.03
C MET A 83 14.54 -9.79 -19.17
N LEU A 84 13.34 -9.89 -19.77
CA LEU A 84 13.10 -10.78 -20.91
C LEU A 84 13.99 -10.44 -22.10
N LYS A 85 14.19 -9.14 -22.37
CA LYS A 85 15.11 -8.68 -23.42
C LYS A 85 16.56 -9.06 -23.12
N LEU A 86 17.03 -8.80 -21.90
CA LEU A 86 18.40 -9.16 -21.48
C LEU A 86 18.62 -10.68 -21.55
N LYS A 87 17.64 -11.47 -21.12
CA LYS A 87 17.67 -12.94 -21.25
C LYS A 87 17.79 -13.36 -22.72
N SER A 88 17.04 -12.72 -23.62
CA SER A 88 17.13 -13.00 -25.06
C SER A 88 18.47 -12.56 -25.68
N ASP A 89 19.11 -11.53 -25.11
CA ASP A 89 20.42 -11.03 -25.52
C ASP A 89 21.58 -11.87 -24.93
N GLY A 90 21.27 -12.91 -24.14
CA GLY A 90 22.23 -13.87 -23.58
C GLY A 90 22.77 -13.53 -22.19
N TYR A 91 22.18 -12.55 -21.50
CA TYR A 91 22.55 -12.23 -20.12
C TYR A 91 22.01 -13.29 -19.15
N ASP A 92 22.77 -13.56 -18.08
CA ASP A 92 22.27 -14.38 -16.96
C ASP A 92 21.40 -13.53 -16.05
N THR A 93 20.08 -13.65 -16.21
CA THR A 93 19.07 -12.90 -15.46
C THR A 93 18.55 -13.62 -14.22
N THR A 94 19.16 -14.74 -13.80
CA THR A 94 18.61 -15.61 -12.75
C THR A 94 18.29 -14.87 -11.45
N LYS A 95 19.20 -13.99 -11.01
CA LYS A 95 18.99 -13.18 -9.79
C LYS A 95 17.83 -12.19 -9.96
N LEU A 96 17.83 -11.43 -11.05
CA LEU A 96 16.78 -10.45 -11.34
C LEU A 96 15.40 -11.11 -11.47
N GLU A 97 15.31 -12.30 -12.06
CA GLU A 97 14.07 -13.08 -12.18
C GLU A 97 13.52 -13.49 -10.79
N THR A 98 14.42 -13.93 -9.90
CA THR A 98 14.08 -14.28 -8.51
C THR A 98 13.57 -13.06 -7.74
N ASP A 99 14.30 -11.95 -7.80
CA ASP A 99 13.98 -10.75 -7.05
C ASP A 99 12.73 -10.05 -7.61
N LEU A 100 12.47 -10.10 -8.92
CA LEU A 100 11.20 -9.64 -9.50
C LEU A 100 10.00 -10.46 -9.05
N SER A 101 10.16 -11.77 -8.88
CA SER A 101 9.11 -12.63 -8.31
C SER A 101 8.81 -12.22 -6.86
N GLN A 102 9.84 -11.97 -6.06
CA GLN A 102 9.68 -11.46 -4.69
C GLN A 102 8.99 -10.09 -4.67
N PHE A 103 9.40 -9.17 -5.54
CA PHE A 103 8.79 -7.84 -5.65
C PHE A 103 7.30 -7.94 -5.99
N ASN A 104 6.90 -8.81 -6.92
CA ASN A 104 5.50 -9.05 -7.24
C ASN A 104 4.71 -9.62 -6.03
N ASN A 105 5.31 -10.53 -5.25
CA ASN A 105 4.67 -11.02 -4.03
C ASN A 105 4.44 -9.90 -3.00
N MET A 106 5.38 -8.96 -2.89
CA MET A 106 5.22 -7.79 -2.02
C MET A 106 4.11 -6.84 -2.50
N ILE A 107 3.95 -6.64 -3.82
CA ILE A 107 2.81 -5.91 -4.41
C ILE A 107 1.49 -6.57 -4.02
N GLN A 108 1.40 -7.90 -4.13
CA GLN A 108 0.20 -8.66 -3.77
C GLN A 108 -0.09 -8.58 -2.26
N ASN A 109 0.93 -8.64 -1.41
CA ASN A 109 0.80 -8.47 0.03
C ASN A 109 0.23 -7.09 0.40
N ALA A 110 0.80 -6.02 -0.16
CA ALA A 110 0.32 -4.66 0.08
C ALA A 110 -1.17 -4.52 -0.32
N SER A 111 -1.54 -5.07 -1.48
CA SER A 111 -2.94 -5.09 -1.92
C SER A 111 -3.85 -5.86 -0.96
N ARG A 112 -3.41 -7.04 -0.48
CA ARG A 112 -4.15 -7.86 0.48
C ARG A 112 -4.37 -7.13 1.81
N TYR A 113 -3.32 -6.53 2.37
CA TYR A 113 -3.42 -5.77 3.62
C TYR A 113 -4.39 -4.60 3.49
N TYR A 114 -4.34 -3.89 2.36
CA TYR A 114 -5.28 -2.80 2.12
C TYR A 114 -6.73 -3.30 2.04
N ASN A 115 -6.99 -4.38 1.32
CA ASN A 115 -8.35 -4.92 1.19
C ASN A 115 -8.88 -5.38 2.56
N ALA A 116 -8.01 -5.94 3.41
CA ALA A 116 -8.36 -6.30 4.78
C ALA A 116 -8.65 -5.07 5.66
N PHE A 117 -7.95 -3.95 5.45
CA PHE A 117 -8.26 -2.68 6.09
C PHE A 117 -9.65 -2.16 5.70
N GLU A 118 -9.99 -2.14 4.40
CA GLU A 118 -11.32 -1.70 3.95
C GLU A 118 -12.43 -2.60 4.51
N TYR A 119 -12.21 -3.91 4.49
CA TYR A 119 -13.15 -4.87 5.06
C TYR A 119 -13.38 -4.65 6.57
N GLY A 120 -12.31 -4.43 7.34
CA GLY A 120 -12.43 -4.16 8.77
C GLY A 120 -13.15 -2.84 9.08
N LEU A 121 -12.94 -1.79 8.28
CA LEU A 121 -13.70 -0.54 8.41
C LEU A 121 -15.20 -0.73 8.09
N ASP A 122 -15.52 -1.50 7.05
CA ASP A 122 -16.91 -1.78 6.67
C ASP A 122 -17.63 -2.62 7.75
N ASN A 123 -16.96 -3.61 8.33
CA ASN A 123 -17.52 -4.40 9.44
C ASN A 123 -17.68 -3.59 10.71
N SER A 124 -16.71 -2.74 11.03
CA SER A 124 -16.81 -1.83 12.17
C SER A 124 -18.05 -0.93 12.03
N LYS A 125 -18.26 -0.36 10.83
CA LYS A 125 -19.47 0.40 10.49
C LYS A 125 -20.74 -0.44 10.68
N LYS A 126 -20.78 -1.67 10.16
CA LYS A 126 -21.94 -2.56 10.29
C LYS A 126 -22.30 -2.82 11.76
N GLY A 127 -21.31 -3.09 12.61
CA GLY A 127 -21.55 -3.30 14.04
C GLY A 127 -22.09 -2.04 14.74
N VAL A 128 -21.55 -0.85 14.43
CA VAL A 128 -22.06 0.42 15.00
C VAL A 128 -23.51 0.68 14.58
N CYS A 129 -23.85 0.35 13.34
CA CYS A 129 -25.17 0.54 12.78
C CYS A 129 -26.18 -0.56 13.17
N GLY A 130 -25.77 -1.59 13.92
CA GLY A 130 -26.64 -2.71 14.30
C GLY A 130 -26.95 -3.68 13.16
N ASN A 131 -26.15 -3.67 12.10
CA ASN A 131 -26.28 -4.53 10.92
C ASN A 131 -25.36 -5.77 10.98
N SER A 132 -24.71 -6.01 12.12
CA SER A 132 -23.81 -7.14 12.36
C SER A 132 -23.62 -7.32 13.86
N ASP A 133 -23.46 -8.58 14.29
CA ASP A 133 -23.07 -8.94 15.67
C ASP A 133 -21.56 -8.77 15.92
N ALA A 134 -20.79 -8.36 14.90
CA ALA A 134 -19.35 -8.14 15.02
C ALA A 134 -19.04 -6.99 15.99
N ASP A 135 -18.04 -7.22 16.85
CA ASP A 135 -17.51 -6.17 17.74
C ASP A 135 -16.87 -5.06 16.90
N SER A 136 -17.52 -3.90 16.90
CA SER A 136 -17.10 -2.78 16.06
C SER A 136 -15.73 -2.22 16.44
N GLY A 137 -15.37 -2.27 17.73
CA GLY A 137 -14.09 -1.80 18.24
C GLY A 137 -12.96 -2.75 17.85
N GLN A 138 -13.22 -4.06 17.90
CA GLN A 138 -12.27 -5.07 17.46
C GLN A 138 -12.02 -4.99 15.94
N GLU A 139 -13.07 -4.87 15.13
CA GLU A 139 -12.95 -4.73 13.67
C GLU A 139 -12.19 -3.46 13.27
N PHE A 140 -12.43 -2.34 13.96
CA PHE A 140 -11.67 -1.11 13.76
C PHE A 140 -10.19 -1.26 14.12
N THR A 141 -9.90 -1.95 15.22
CA THR A 141 -8.52 -2.20 15.68
C THR A 141 -7.76 -3.04 14.65
N ARG A 142 -8.37 -4.14 14.19
CA ARG A 142 -7.83 -4.97 13.10
C ARG A 142 -7.62 -4.17 11.83
N ALA A 143 -8.56 -3.31 11.44
CA ALA A 143 -8.41 -2.46 10.27
C ALA A 143 -7.15 -1.57 10.37
N ARG A 144 -6.92 -0.93 11.53
CA ARG A 144 -5.72 -0.11 11.75
C ARG A 144 -4.42 -0.91 11.64
N GLU A 145 -4.40 -2.13 12.17
CA GLU A 145 -3.25 -3.03 12.05
C GLU A 145 -2.96 -3.37 10.58
N GLN A 146 -4.00 -3.72 9.81
CA GLN A 146 -3.87 -4.02 8.39
C GLN A 146 -3.37 -2.81 7.58
N LEU A 147 -3.83 -1.61 7.91
CA LEU A 147 -3.32 -0.39 7.30
C LEU A 147 -1.83 -0.15 7.62
N SER A 148 -1.41 -0.44 8.85
CA SER A 148 0.00 -0.36 9.26
C SER A 148 0.86 -1.33 8.46
N LEU A 149 0.42 -2.58 8.33
CA LEU A 149 1.08 -3.60 7.51
C LEU A 149 1.18 -3.18 6.04
N CYS A 150 0.10 -2.62 5.47
CA CYS A 150 0.11 -2.08 4.12
C CYS A 150 1.17 -0.98 3.94
N LYS A 151 1.25 -0.02 4.87
CA LYS A 151 2.23 1.08 4.80
C LYS A 151 3.66 0.57 4.89
N ASN A 152 3.91 -0.40 5.77
CA ASN A 152 5.23 -1.01 5.91
C ASN A 152 5.61 -1.79 4.65
N GLU A 153 4.69 -2.55 4.07
CA GLU A 153 4.96 -3.28 2.82
C GLU A 153 5.26 -2.32 1.65
N MET A 154 4.56 -1.19 1.57
CA MET A 154 4.84 -0.15 0.57
C MET A 154 6.21 0.50 0.75
N LEU A 155 6.66 0.70 1.99
CA LEU A 155 8.01 1.17 2.28
C LEU A 155 9.04 0.11 1.85
N ASN A 156 8.81 -1.16 2.20
CA ASN A 156 9.68 -2.27 1.81
C ASN A 156 9.75 -2.41 0.29
N LEU A 157 8.64 -2.25 -0.44
CA LEU A 157 8.61 -2.25 -1.90
C LEU A 157 9.55 -1.17 -2.47
N ARG A 158 9.46 0.06 -1.96
CA ARG A 158 10.35 1.14 -2.38
C ARG A 158 11.82 0.79 -2.12
N THR A 159 12.15 0.35 -0.91
CA THR A 159 13.51 -0.03 -0.54
C THR A 159 14.02 -1.17 -1.40
N PHE A 160 13.22 -2.21 -1.63
CA PHE A 160 13.60 -3.35 -2.46
C PHE A 160 13.87 -2.95 -3.91
N ALA A 161 13.07 -2.02 -4.46
CA ALA A 161 13.31 -1.48 -5.78
C ALA A 161 14.65 -0.70 -5.87
N GLU A 162 14.91 0.16 -4.88
CA GLU A 162 16.09 1.04 -4.87
C GLU A 162 17.39 0.29 -4.55
N GLU A 163 17.33 -0.71 -3.67
CA GLU A 163 18.51 -1.37 -3.10
C GLU A 163 18.74 -2.78 -3.64
N THR A 164 17.72 -3.48 -4.12
CA THR A 164 17.87 -4.84 -4.67
C THR A 164 17.78 -4.82 -6.19
N LEU A 165 16.62 -4.45 -6.72
CA LEU A 165 16.35 -4.51 -8.16
C LEU A 165 17.29 -3.62 -8.98
N LYS A 166 17.65 -2.44 -8.46
CA LYS A 166 18.65 -1.57 -9.08
C LYS A 166 20.04 -2.22 -9.13
N LEU A 167 20.46 -2.88 -8.06
CA LEU A 167 21.77 -3.55 -8.01
C LEU A 167 21.82 -4.73 -8.98
N ASP A 168 20.71 -5.47 -9.13
CA ASP A 168 20.62 -6.56 -10.11
C ASP A 168 20.83 -6.06 -11.53
N LEU A 169 20.17 -4.95 -11.89
CA LEU A 169 20.35 -4.34 -13.21
C LEU A 169 21.79 -3.84 -13.43
N LEU A 170 22.44 -3.32 -12.39
CA LEU A 170 23.84 -2.91 -12.48
C LEU A 170 24.78 -4.11 -12.65
N ALA A 171 24.53 -5.22 -11.95
CA ALA A 171 25.31 -6.44 -12.11
C ALA A 171 25.19 -7.03 -13.52
N LEU A 172 24.01 -6.93 -14.15
CA LEU A 172 23.81 -7.37 -15.53
C LEU A 172 24.65 -6.56 -16.53
N LYS A 173 24.82 -5.25 -16.30
CA LYS A 173 25.68 -4.41 -17.15
C LYS A 173 27.12 -4.92 -17.18
N ASP A 174 27.61 -5.40 -16.04
CA ASP A 174 29.01 -5.81 -15.88
C ASP A 174 29.29 -7.19 -16.50
N GLN A 175 28.26 -7.97 -16.86
CA GLN A 175 28.44 -9.24 -17.58
C GLN A 175 28.99 -9.08 -19.01
N VAL A 176 28.91 -7.87 -19.58
CA VAL A 176 29.36 -7.59 -20.96
C VAL A 176 30.59 -6.68 -20.97
N SER A 177 31.36 -6.66 -19.89
CA SER A 177 32.68 -6.00 -19.89
C SER A 177 33.74 -6.88 -20.56
N GLU A 178 33.69 -6.97 -21.90
CA GLU A 178 34.83 -7.09 -22.82
C GLU A 178 34.57 -6.24 -24.08
#